data_AF-A0A6N2YTP5-F1
#
_entry.id   AF-A0A6N2YTP5-F1
#
_cell.length_a   1.000
_cell.length_b   1.000
_cell.length_c   1.000
_cell.angle_alpha   90.00
_cell.angle_beta   90.00
_cell.angle_gamma   90.00
#
_symmetry.space_group_name_H-M   'P 1'
#
loop_
_entity.id
_entity.type
_entity.pdbx_description
1 polymer ?
#
loop_
_entity_poly.entity_id
_entity_poly.type
_entity_poly.pdbx_seq_one_letter_code
_entity_poly.pdbx_strand_id
1 'polypeptide(L)'
;MKKRRKIRLKYKKERVLLSDVLPYELPVIFTNRYFYRFLVSNEVKFDGTELSWKEGIKKDALAVLNFIFSPYLNRDLITLANNRIVFKDKIVSIPFLYKIKHKPHKLRRLALIHPVNQMEIVSFYEKYKSLILYYCGQDEFSLRHPERVACYFYYKDRLHHTLLGQKIDKLELFFNEYENLKTYFSYKEYSNIYKFYEDYRYQNAEKRFEHLHKFDIQSCFDSIYTHSITWAVSGGKDEYKKHFRGKSKSFGDDWDGIMRRMNYNETNGIVIGPEFSRIFAEIILQYIDKKVKQTLLDAGYKNNEHYSCYRYVDDVFFYCI
;
A
#
# COMPACT_ATOMS: atom_id res chain seq x y z
N MET A 1 -1.58 -15.59 -30.24
CA MET A 1 -1.76 -15.03 -28.88
C MET A 1 -3.06 -15.54 -28.26
N LYS A 2 -3.02 -16.36 -27.20
CA LYS A 2 -4.25 -16.78 -26.49
C LYS A 2 -4.90 -15.56 -25.82
N LYS A 3 -6.11 -15.19 -26.25
CA LYS A 3 -6.91 -14.11 -25.63
C LYS A 3 -7.19 -14.47 -24.17
N ARG A 4 -6.51 -13.80 -23.24
CA ARG A 4 -6.83 -13.88 -21.80
C ARG A 4 -8.23 -13.32 -21.59
N ARG A 5 -9.11 -14.08 -20.95
CA ARG A 5 -10.48 -13.64 -20.64
C ARG A 5 -10.40 -12.54 -19.58
N LYS A 6 -10.86 -11.33 -19.94
CA LYS A 6 -10.98 -10.18 -19.02
C LYS A 6 -12.29 -10.31 -18.25
N ILE A 7 -12.25 -10.26 -16.94
CA ILE A 7 -13.44 -10.27 -16.08
C ILE A 7 -13.47 -8.97 -15.28
N ARG A 8 -14.61 -8.27 -15.29
CA ARG A 8 -14.83 -7.05 -14.52
C ARG A 8 -14.85 -7.39 -13.02
N LEU A 9 -14.08 -6.64 -12.23
CA LEU A 9 -14.09 -6.78 -10.78
C LEU A 9 -15.47 -6.35 -10.23
N LYS A 10 -16.16 -7.26 -9.55
CA LYS A 10 -17.40 -7.00 -8.81
C LYS A 10 -17.15 -6.79 -7.31
N TYR A 11 -15.91 -6.50 -6.92
CA TYR A 11 -15.51 -6.45 -5.52
C TYR A 11 -15.78 -5.07 -4.91
N LYS A 12 -16.31 -5.07 -3.69
CA LYS A 12 -16.56 -3.87 -2.89
C LYS A 12 -15.23 -3.23 -2.43
N LYS A 13 -15.29 -2.05 -1.82
CA LYS A 13 -14.12 -1.30 -1.31
C LYS A 13 -13.23 -2.13 -0.37
N GLU A 14 -13.81 -3.08 0.37
CA GLU A 14 -13.13 -3.97 1.32
C GLU A 14 -12.08 -4.88 0.67
N ARG A 15 -12.06 -4.97 -0.68
CA ARG A 15 -11.03 -5.72 -1.43
C ARG A 15 -9.60 -5.30 -1.11
N VAL A 16 -9.40 -4.09 -0.57
CA VAL A 16 -8.10 -3.63 -0.06
C VAL A 16 -7.49 -4.70 0.86
N LEU A 17 -8.28 -5.34 1.73
CA LEU A 17 -7.83 -6.41 2.62
C LEU A 17 -7.16 -7.59 1.91
N LEU A 18 -7.57 -7.86 0.67
CA LEU A 18 -7.08 -8.99 -0.12
C LEU A 18 -5.84 -8.64 -0.93
N SER A 19 -5.60 -7.35 -1.16
CA SER A 19 -4.59 -6.85 -2.09
C SER A 19 -3.50 -6.00 -1.45
N ASP A 20 -3.69 -5.55 -0.20
CA ASP A 20 -2.76 -4.65 0.47
C ASP A 20 -1.49 -5.36 0.94
N VAL A 21 -1.51 -6.68 1.16
CA VAL A 21 -0.27 -7.45 1.41
C VAL A 21 -0.18 -8.56 0.38
N LEU A 22 1.01 -8.73 -0.21
CA LEU A 22 1.22 -9.76 -1.22
C LEU A 22 1.15 -11.15 -0.58
N PRO A 23 0.60 -12.18 -1.25
CA PRO A 23 0.41 -13.49 -0.65
C PRO A 23 1.69 -14.14 -0.10
N TYR A 24 2.82 -13.94 -0.80
CA TYR A 24 4.13 -14.46 -0.39
C TYR A 24 4.80 -13.63 0.71
N GLU A 25 4.24 -12.47 1.04
CA GLU A 25 4.70 -11.64 2.14
C GLU A 25 3.96 -11.96 3.42
N LEU A 26 2.81 -12.65 3.38
CA LEU A 26 2.05 -13.06 4.57
C LEU A 26 2.64 -14.31 5.25
N PRO A 27 2.44 -14.48 6.57
CA PRO A 27 2.71 -15.76 7.22
C PRO A 27 1.89 -16.87 6.57
N VAL A 28 2.49 -18.07 6.41
CA VAL A 28 1.87 -19.21 5.70
C VAL A 28 0.48 -19.57 6.25
N ILE A 29 0.26 -19.42 7.55
CA ILE A 29 -0.99 -19.74 8.25
C ILE A 29 -2.04 -18.61 8.21
N PHE A 30 -1.75 -17.47 7.61
CA PHE A 30 -2.59 -16.28 7.70
C PHE A 30 -3.30 -15.95 6.37
N THR A 31 -4.58 -15.57 6.47
CA THR A 31 -5.37 -15.10 5.32
C THR A 31 -6.41 -14.05 5.72
N ASN A 32 -6.50 -12.98 4.93
CA ASN A 32 -7.56 -11.97 5.06
C ASN A 32 -8.88 -12.34 4.37
N ARG A 33 -8.97 -13.52 3.72
CA ARG A 33 -10.16 -13.91 2.95
C ARG A 33 -11.42 -13.97 3.81
N TYR A 34 -11.33 -14.60 4.97
CA TYR A 34 -12.47 -14.74 5.87
C TYR A 34 -12.83 -13.41 6.51
N PHE A 35 -11.82 -12.58 6.83
CA PHE A 35 -12.05 -11.24 7.35
C PHE A 35 -12.75 -10.33 6.32
N TYR A 36 -12.31 -10.35 5.06
CA TYR A 36 -13.00 -9.68 3.95
C TYR A 36 -14.47 -10.11 3.84
N ARG A 37 -14.73 -11.42 3.81
CA ARG A 37 -16.11 -11.96 3.72
C ARG A 37 -16.96 -11.51 4.90
N PHE A 38 -16.36 -11.51 6.09
CA PHE A 38 -17.00 -11.07 7.33
C PHE A 38 -17.40 -9.59 7.27
N LEU A 39 -16.49 -8.69 6.87
CA LEU A 39 -16.81 -7.26 6.74
C LEU A 39 -17.91 -7.01 5.70
N VAL A 40 -17.81 -7.66 4.54
CA VAL A 40 -18.79 -7.50 3.45
C VAL A 40 -20.18 -8.00 3.82
N SER A 41 -20.26 -9.15 4.50
CA SER A 41 -21.55 -9.79 4.83
C SER A 41 -22.25 -9.11 6.00
N ASN A 42 -21.49 -8.42 6.86
CA ASN A 42 -22.01 -7.72 8.04
C ASN A 42 -21.98 -6.19 7.89
N GLU A 43 -21.62 -5.68 6.72
CA GLU A 43 -21.48 -4.25 6.39
C GLU A 43 -20.68 -3.46 7.42
N VAL A 44 -19.64 -4.09 7.97
CA VAL A 44 -18.80 -3.50 9.01
C VAL A 44 -17.95 -2.40 8.40
N LYS A 45 -17.96 -1.23 9.03
CA LYS A 45 -17.16 -0.07 8.63
C LYS A 45 -16.49 0.52 9.85
N PHE A 46 -15.22 0.89 9.70
CA PHE A 46 -14.49 1.64 10.71
C PHE A 46 -13.66 2.74 10.03
N ASP A 47 -13.77 3.98 10.50
CA ASP A 47 -13.08 5.14 9.92
C ASP A 47 -11.98 5.73 10.82
N GLY A 48 -11.63 5.02 11.89
CA GLY A 48 -10.70 5.50 12.93
C GLY A 48 -11.39 6.08 14.16
N THR A 49 -12.65 6.49 14.03
CA THR A 49 -13.44 7.12 15.11
C THR A 49 -14.82 6.50 15.31
N GLU A 50 -15.44 5.96 14.27
CA GLU A 50 -16.74 5.33 14.34
C GLU A 50 -16.67 3.92 13.77
N LEU A 51 -17.16 2.94 14.54
CA LEU A 51 -17.43 1.56 14.10
C LEU A 51 -18.93 1.42 13.89
N SER A 52 -19.34 0.92 12.72
CA SER A 52 -20.74 0.61 12.41
C SER A 52 -20.87 -0.76 11.74
N TRP A 53 -22.05 -1.36 11.83
CA TRP A 53 -22.39 -2.65 11.23
C TRP A 53 -23.87 -2.72 10.83
N LYS A 54 -24.25 -3.77 10.08
CA LYS A 54 -25.63 -3.96 9.62
C LYS A 54 -26.61 -4.20 10.78
N GLU A 55 -27.86 -3.80 10.58
CA GLU A 55 -28.95 -4.17 11.48
C GLU A 55 -29.20 -5.68 11.50
N GLY A 56 -29.52 -6.23 12.67
CA GLY A 56 -29.74 -7.67 12.84
C GLY A 56 -28.48 -8.53 12.69
N ILE A 57 -27.29 -7.97 12.97
CA ILE A 57 -26.06 -8.77 13.01
C ILE A 57 -26.21 -9.94 14.00
N LYS A 58 -25.73 -11.13 13.60
CA LYS A 58 -25.76 -12.31 14.47
C LYS A 58 -24.89 -12.08 15.72
N LYS A 59 -25.32 -12.60 16.87
CA LYS A 59 -24.57 -12.50 18.14
C LYS A 59 -23.13 -12.99 18.00
N ASP A 60 -22.89 -14.10 17.29
CA ASP A 60 -21.55 -14.65 17.06
C ASP A 60 -20.65 -13.69 16.26
N ALA A 61 -21.23 -13.02 15.26
CA ALA A 61 -20.49 -12.03 14.46
C ALA A 61 -20.18 -10.77 15.29
N LEU A 62 -21.09 -10.37 16.19
CA LEU A 62 -20.85 -9.29 17.13
C LEU A 62 -19.77 -9.67 18.16
N ALA A 63 -19.71 -10.93 18.60
CA ALA A 63 -18.66 -11.42 19.48
C ALA A 63 -17.27 -11.34 18.83
N VAL A 64 -17.16 -11.57 17.51
CA VAL A 64 -15.91 -11.39 16.76
C VAL A 64 -15.48 -9.92 16.76
N LEU A 65 -16.41 -8.99 16.53
CA LEU A 65 -16.12 -7.56 16.66
C LEU A 65 -15.71 -7.21 18.09
N ASN A 66 -16.39 -7.78 19.09
CA ASN A 66 -16.09 -7.53 20.50
C ASN A 66 -14.67 -8.00 20.82
N PHE A 67 -14.25 -9.15 20.29
CA PHE A 67 -12.88 -9.63 20.43
C PHE A 67 -11.84 -8.70 19.79
N ILE A 68 -12.11 -8.16 18.60
CA ILE A 68 -11.18 -7.25 17.91
C ILE A 68 -11.06 -5.90 18.64
N PHE A 69 -12.15 -5.41 19.23
CA PHE A 69 -12.22 -4.08 19.83
C PHE A 69 -12.19 -4.06 21.36
N SER A 70 -12.25 -5.20 22.04
CA SER A 70 -12.26 -5.27 23.51
C SER A 70 -11.05 -4.59 24.16
N PRO A 71 -9.82 -4.58 23.59
CA PRO A 71 -8.72 -3.83 24.19
C PRO A 71 -8.92 -2.31 24.16
N TYR A 72 -9.88 -1.82 23.38
CA TYR A 72 -10.14 -0.40 23.11
C TYR A 72 -11.51 0.05 23.62
N LEU A 73 -12.27 -0.85 24.24
CA LEU A 73 -13.62 -0.61 24.71
C LEU A 73 -13.71 -0.91 26.20
N ASN A 74 -14.32 0.01 26.95
CA ASN A 74 -14.66 -0.21 28.36
C ASN A 74 -16.02 -0.88 28.55
N ARG A 75 -16.66 -1.34 27.45
CA ARG A 75 -18.01 -1.91 27.43
C ARG A 75 -18.11 -2.98 26.36
N ASP A 76 -18.89 -4.02 26.62
CA ASP A 76 -19.15 -5.07 25.64
C ASP A 76 -20.10 -4.58 24.54
N LEU A 77 -19.70 -4.82 23.29
CA LEU A 77 -20.49 -4.51 22.09
C LEU A 77 -21.89 -5.12 22.12
N ILE A 78 -22.04 -6.25 22.81
CA ILE A 78 -23.26 -7.06 22.90
C ILE A 78 -24.42 -6.31 23.60
N THR A 79 -24.12 -5.24 24.33
CA THR A 79 -25.09 -4.50 25.15
C THR A 79 -25.64 -3.23 24.47
N LEU A 80 -25.22 -2.91 23.25
CA LEU A 80 -25.55 -1.64 22.62
C LEU A 80 -26.82 -1.72 21.77
N ALA A 81 -27.75 -0.79 22.02
CA ALA A 81 -29.01 -0.66 21.29
C ALA A 81 -28.83 -0.14 19.84
N ASN A 82 -27.72 0.54 19.57
CA ASN A 82 -27.44 1.14 18.26
C ASN A 82 -26.34 0.33 17.55
N ASN A 83 -26.50 0.04 16.25
CA ASN A 83 -25.53 -0.69 15.42
C ASN A 83 -24.25 0.13 15.09
N ARG A 84 -23.84 1.02 16.01
CA ARG A 84 -22.72 1.94 15.87
C ARG A 84 -22.09 2.29 17.21
N ILE A 85 -20.81 2.63 17.18
CA ILE A 85 -20.02 3.11 18.31
C ILE A 85 -19.08 4.19 17.86
N VAL A 86 -19.04 5.26 18.64
CA VAL A 86 -18.06 6.33 18.48
C VAL A 86 -17.01 6.22 19.57
N PHE A 87 -15.75 6.19 19.16
CA PHE A 87 -14.58 6.19 20.02
C PHE A 87 -14.19 7.63 20.34
N LYS A 88 -13.88 7.90 21.61
CA LYS A 88 -13.39 9.23 22.04
C LYS A 88 -12.00 9.52 21.48
N ASP A 89 -11.14 8.50 21.51
CA ASP A 89 -9.76 8.57 21.06
C ASP A 89 -9.55 7.62 19.88
N LYS A 90 -8.61 7.99 18.99
CA LYS A 90 -8.23 7.12 17.88
C LYS A 90 -7.46 5.90 18.40
N ILE A 91 -7.74 4.75 17.81
CA ILE A 91 -7.19 3.46 18.26
C ILE A 91 -5.71 3.32 17.87
N VAL A 92 -4.87 2.96 18.85
CA VAL A 92 -3.45 2.64 18.67
C VAL A 92 -3.28 1.13 18.75
N SER A 93 -2.43 0.55 17.91
CA SER A 93 -2.23 -0.89 17.89
C SER A 93 -0.78 -1.27 17.59
N ILE A 94 -0.45 -2.52 17.89
CA ILE A 94 0.87 -3.08 17.68
C ILE A 94 0.77 -4.06 16.50
N PRO A 95 1.59 -3.91 15.44
CA PRO A 95 1.59 -4.85 14.33
C PRO A 95 2.30 -6.14 14.73
N PHE A 96 1.87 -7.27 14.17
CA PHE A 96 2.54 -8.55 14.39
C PHE A 96 3.79 -8.64 13.49
N LEU A 97 4.97 -8.60 14.09
CA LEU A 97 6.25 -8.63 13.39
C LEU A 97 6.74 -10.08 13.19
N TYR A 98 7.16 -10.40 11.98
CA TYR A 98 7.75 -11.70 11.64
C TYR A 98 8.89 -11.54 10.64
N LYS A 99 9.71 -12.58 10.50
CA LYS A 99 10.88 -12.58 9.62
C LYS A 99 10.67 -13.56 8.47
N ILE A 100 11.01 -13.12 7.26
CA ILE A 100 11.05 -13.96 6.06
C ILE A 100 12.48 -14.06 5.53
N LYS A 101 12.80 -15.16 4.84
CA LYS A 101 14.08 -15.33 4.16
C LYS A 101 14.14 -14.41 2.95
N HIS A 102 15.13 -13.51 2.90
CA HIS A 102 15.28 -12.56 1.79
C HIS A 102 16.57 -12.81 0.99
N LYS A 103 17.69 -13.04 1.68
CA LYS A 103 18.96 -13.52 1.11
C LYS A 103 19.44 -14.72 1.94
N PRO A 104 20.40 -15.54 1.46
CA PRO A 104 20.89 -16.71 2.19
C PRO A 104 21.24 -16.44 3.65
N HIS A 105 21.82 -15.27 3.95
CA HIS A 105 22.24 -14.85 5.29
C HIS A 105 21.48 -13.63 5.85
N LYS A 106 20.41 -13.17 5.18
CA LYS A 106 19.66 -11.97 5.61
C LYS A 106 18.17 -12.27 5.69
N LEU A 107 17.64 -12.12 6.90
CA LEU A 107 16.21 -12.11 7.16
C LEU A 107 15.67 -10.70 6.93
N ARG A 108 14.50 -10.60 6.31
CA ARG A 108 13.73 -9.35 6.22
C ARG A 108 12.61 -9.40 7.25
N ARG A 109 12.47 -8.35 8.05
CA ARG A 109 11.35 -8.17 8.97
C ARG A 109 10.17 -7.59 8.18
N LEU A 110 9.02 -8.22 8.31
CA LEU A 110 7.73 -7.77 7.81
C LEU A 110 6.77 -7.61 8.99
N ALA A 111 5.68 -6.89 8.78
CA ALA A 111 4.60 -6.81 9.74
C ALA A 111 3.24 -7.08 9.12
N LEU A 112 2.42 -7.75 9.91
CA LEU A 112 1.00 -7.91 9.69
C LEU A 112 0.27 -6.93 10.60
N ILE A 113 -0.44 -6.00 10.00
CA ILE A 113 -1.10 -4.90 10.71
C ILE A 113 -2.37 -5.38 11.41
N HIS A 114 -2.68 -4.76 12.55
CA HIS A 114 -3.86 -5.12 13.35
C HIS A 114 -5.16 -5.00 12.54
N PRO A 115 -6.16 -5.90 12.70
CA PRO A 115 -7.42 -5.86 11.96
C PRO A 115 -8.15 -4.51 12.02
N VAL A 116 -8.04 -3.78 13.13
CA VAL A 116 -8.58 -2.43 13.28
C VAL A 116 -8.00 -1.46 12.25
N ASN A 117 -6.67 -1.43 12.08
CA ASN A 117 -6.05 -0.58 11.07
C ASN A 117 -6.41 -1.05 9.66
N GLN A 118 -6.53 -2.36 9.44
CA GLN A 118 -6.93 -2.88 8.14
C GLN A 118 -8.31 -2.35 7.72
N MET A 119 -9.27 -2.28 8.66
CA MET A 119 -10.58 -1.66 8.43
C MET A 119 -10.49 -0.15 8.20
N GLU A 120 -9.67 0.55 8.97
CA GLU A 120 -9.45 1.99 8.79
C GLU A 120 -8.84 2.30 7.42
N ILE A 121 -7.87 1.50 6.97
CA ILE A 121 -7.22 1.62 5.65
C ILE A 121 -8.25 1.41 4.53
N VAL A 122 -9.19 0.47 4.66
CA VAL A 122 -10.29 0.30 3.68
C VAL A 122 -11.08 1.60 3.52
N SER A 123 -11.44 2.25 4.64
CA SER A 123 -12.15 3.53 4.63
C SER A 123 -11.29 4.66 4.06
N PHE A 124 -10.00 4.68 4.39
CA PHE A 124 -9.04 5.65 3.87
C PHE A 124 -8.90 5.58 2.35
N TYR A 125 -8.70 4.37 1.79
CA TYR A 125 -8.63 4.16 0.35
C TYR A 125 -9.91 4.62 -0.35
N GLU A 126 -11.07 4.31 0.21
CA GLU A 126 -12.34 4.74 -0.41
C GLU A 126 -12.48 6.26 -0.42
N LYS A 127 -12.06 6.93 0.67
CA LYS A 127 -12.08 8.40 0.80
C LYS A 127 -11.06 9.09 -0.11
N TYR A 128 -9.86 8.52 -0.24
CA TYR A 128 -8.70 9.23 -0.80
C TYR A 128 -8.08 8.63 -2.05
N LYS A 129 -8.65 7.57 -2.64
CA LYS A 129 -8.14 6.94 -3.89
C LYS A 129 -7.77 7.95 -4.98
N SER A 130 -8.56 9.00 -5.20
CA SER A 130 -8.28 10.02 -6.21
C SER A 130 -7.06 10.88 -5.86
N LEU A 131 -6.90 11.28 -4.59
CA LEU A 131 -5.73 12.04 -4.14
C LEU A 131 -4.47 11.18 -4.17
N ILE A 132 -4.57 9.91 -3.80
CA ILE A 132 -3.47 8.95 -3.91
C ILE A 132 -2.96 8.90 -5.35
N LEU A 133 -3.86 8.71 -6.33
CA LEU A 133 -3.50 8.68 -7.74
C LEU A 133 -2.90 10.00 -8.23
N TYR A 134 -3.43 11.14 -7.78
CA TYR A 134 -2.89 12.45 -8.11
C TYR A 134 -1.45 12.63 -7.62
N TYR A 135 -1.18 12.34 -6.34
CA TYR A 135 0.13 12.53 -5.74
C TYR A 135 1.17 11.50 -6.22
N CYS A 136 0.73 10.29 -6.57
CA CYS A 136 1.58 9.26 -7.18
C CYS A 136 1.80 9.44 -8.69
N GLY A 137 1.29 10.50 -9.30
CA GLY A 137 1.47 10.81 -10.72
C GLY A 137 2.15 12.15 -10.98
N GLN A 138 2.90 12.68 -10.00
CA GLN A 138 3.50 14.02 -10.06
C GLN A 138 4.90 14.02 -10.69
N ASP A 139 5.54 12.87 -10.78
CA ASP A 139 6.93 12.70 -11.21
C ASP A 139 7.05 11.78 -12.44
N GLU A 140 8.13 11.96 -13.20
CA GLU A 140 8.49 11.18 -14.39
C GLU A 140 9.57 10.12 -14.14
N PHE A 141 10.29 10.20 -13.00
CA PHE A 141 11.36 9.27 -12.67
C PHE A 141 10.82 7.95 -12.15
N SER A 142 9.72 7.96 -11.39
CA SER A 142 9.13 6.77 -10.80
C SER A 142 8.67 5.76 -11.86
N LEU A 143 9.27 4.57 -11.80
CA LEU A 143 9.00 3.43 -12.67
C LEU A 143 7.83 2.56 -12.19
N ARG A 144 7.42 2.72 -10.93
CA ARG A 144 6.37 1.92 -10.30
C ARG A 144 5.59 2.77 -9.31
N HIS A 145 4.43 3.24 -9.77
CA HIS A 145 3.49 3.98 -8.94
C HIS A 145 2.03 3.57 -9.28
N PRO A 146 1.07 3.80 -8.36
CA PRO A 146 -0.35 3.72 -8.68
C PRO A 146 -0.74 4.59 -9.89
N GLU A 147 -1.40 4.00 -10.88
CA GLU A 147 -1.84 4.70 -12.09
C GLU A 147 -3.37 4.90 -12.11
N ARG A 148 -4.11 3.86 -11.73
CA ARG A 148 -5.58 3.89 -11.66
C ARG A 148 -6.09 2.86 -10.67
N VAL A 149 -7.34 3.00 -10.27
CA VAL A 149 -8.04 1.95 -9.51
C VAL A 149 -8.21 0.72 -10.42
N ALA A 150 -7.75 -0.46 -9.97
CA ALA A 150 -7.83 -1.67 -10.77
C ALA A 150 -9.29 -2.10 -10.97
N CYS A 151 -9.74 -2.21 -12.23
CA CYS A 151 -11.13 -2.54 -12.59
C CYS A 151 -11.33 -3.98 -13.11
N TYR A 152 -10.26 -4.69 -13.44
CA TYR A 152 -10.31 -6.00 -14.09
C TYR A 152 -9.26 -6.96 -13.52
N PHE A 153 -9.55 -8.27 -13.56
CA PHE A 153 -8.55 -9.32 -13.39
C PHE A 153 -8.49 -10.25 -14.61
N TYR A 154 -7.37 -10.94 -14.75
CA TYR A 154 -7.08 -11.83 -15.87
C TYR A 154 -7.11 -13.28 -15.40
N TYR A 155 -8.05 -14.06 -15.92
CA TYR A 155 -8.10 -15.50 -15.66
C TYR A 155 -7.20 -16.24 -16.67
N LYS A 156 -6.28 -17.09 -16.18
CA LYS A 156 -5.54 -18.04 -17.03
C LYS A 156 -6.42 -19.28 -17.23
N ASP A 157 -6.87 -19.54 -18.45
CA ASP A 157 -7.91 -20.54 -18.72
C ASP A 157 -7.38 -21.95 -19.11
N ARG A 158 -8.20 -22.95 -18.78
CA ARG A 158 -8.26 -24.40 -19.11
C ARG A 158 -7.17 -25.39 -18.67
N LEU A 159 -5.87 -25.16 -18.85
CA LEU A 159 -4.84 -26.16 -18.47
C LEU A 159 -4.72 -26.37 -16.95
N HIS A 160 -5.19 -25.39 -16.17
CA HIS A 160 -5.17 -25.43 -14.71
C HIS A 160 -6.12 -26.48 -14.12
N HIS A 161 -7.25 -26.77 -14.79
CA HIS A 161 -8.20 -27.78 -14.30
C HIS A 161 -7.73 -29.22 -14.55
N THR A 162 -6.95 -29.45 -15.61
CA THR A 162 -6.46 -30.80 -15.97
C THR A 162 -5.34 -31.27 -15.02
N LEU A 163 -4.59 -30.35 -14.42
CA LEU A 163 -3.53 -30.65 -13.44
C LEU A 163 -4.06 -30.88 -12.01
N LEU A 164 -5.34 -30.57 -11.72
CA LEU A 164 -5.98 -30.83 -10.41
C LEU A 164 -6.10 -32.32 -10.05
N GLY A 165 -5.87 -33.23 -11.00
CA GLY A 165 -6.20 -34.65 -10.89
C GLY A 165 -5.19 -35.53 -10.17
N GLN A 166 -4.00 -35.04 -9.78
CA GLN A 166 -2.95 -35.89 -9.21
C GLN A 166 -2.36 -35.30 -7.93
N LYS A 167 -2.80 -35.89 -6.81
CA LYS A 167 -2.26 -35.91 -5.42
C LYS A 167 -1.21 -34.85 -4.98
N ILE A 168 -1.55 -34.25 -3.81
CA ILE A 168 -0.75 -33.45 -2.84
C ILE A 168 -0.84 -31.90 -2.97
N ASP A 169 -1.64 -31.34 -3.87
CA ASP A 169 -1.66 -29.88 -4.09
C ASP A 169 -2.62 -29.04 -3.21
N LYS A 170 -2.93 -29.45 -1.98
CA LYS A 170 -3.87 -28.66 -1.14
C LYS A 170 -3.32 -27.29 -0.72
N LEU A 171 -2.01 -27.06 -0.72
CA LEU A 171 -1.41 -25.76 -0.37
C LEU A 171 -1.16 -24.88 -1.62
N GLU A 172 -0.67 -25.46 -2.72
CA GLU A 172 -0.39 -24.73 -3.97
C GLU A 172 -1.66 -24.25 -4.69
N LEU A 173 -2.77 -25.01 -4.60
CA LEU A 173 -4.06 -24.59 -5.15
C LEU A 173 -4.69 -23.42 -4.37
N PHE A 174 -4.38 -23.30 -3.07
CA PHE A 174 -4.78 -22.13 -2.28
C PHE A 174 -4.14 -20.86 -2.85
N PHE A 175 -2.86 -20.90 -3.24
CA PHE A 175 -2.14 -19.76 -3.82
C PHE A 175 -2.62 -19.37 -5.23
N ASN A 176 -3.20 -20.29 -6.01
CA ASN A 176 -3.70 -19.97 -7.36
C ASN A 176 -5.02 -19.19 -7.38
N GLU A 177 -5.86 -19.28 -6.34
CA GLU A 177 -7.00 -18.35 -6.20
C GLU A 177 -6.54 -16.91 -5.90
N TYR A 178 -5.37 -16.72 -5.28
CA TYR A 178 -4.77 -15.41 -5.01
C TYR A 178 -4.20 -14.71 -6.25
N GLU A 179 -3.96 -15.44 -7.36
CA GLU A 179 -3.51 -14.80 -8.62
C GLU A 179 -4.54 -13.80 -9.18
N ASN A 180 -5.80 -13.82 -8.72
CA ASN A 180 -6.90 -13.06 -9.33
C ASN A 180 -7.27 -11.72 -8.65
N LEU A 181 -6.58 -11.33 -7.56
CA LEU A 181 -6.85 -10.09 -6.79
C LEU A 181 -5.59 -9.22 -6.59
N LYS A 182 -4.66 -9.25 -7.56
CA LYS A 182 -3.25 -8.86 -7.36
C LYS A 182 -3.00 -7.51 -6.70
N THR A 183 -3.80 -6.47 -6.96
CA THR A 183 -3.57 -5.13 -6.40
C THR A 183 -4.87 -4.29 -6.39
N TYR A 184 -5.02 -3.37 -5.43
CA TYR A 184 -6.12 -2.40 -5.44
C TYR A 184 -5.97 -1.37 -6.57
N PHE A 185 -4.76 -0.82 -6.71
CA PHE A 185 -4.35 0.04 -7.83
C PHE A 185 -3.67 -0.79 -8.92
N SER A 186 -3.84 -0.43 -10.19
CA SER A 186 -2.91 -0.92 -11.23
C SER A 186 -1.68 -0.04 -11.24
N TYR A 187 -0.53 -0.64 -11.52
CA TYR A 187 0.76 0.05 -11.52
C TYR A 187 1.24 0.27 -12.95
N LYS A 188 1.88 1.40 -13.15
CA LYS A 188 2.46 1.79 -14.44
C LYS A 188 3.79 1.05 -14.68
N GLU A 189 4.13 0.87 -15.95
CA GLU A 189 5.44 0.48 -16.52
C GLU A 189 6.00 -0.87 -16.06
N TYR A 190 6.53 -1.00 -14.84
CA TYR A 190 7.26 -2.21 -14.43
C TYR A 190 6.77 -2.81 -13.11
N SER A 191 6.37 -4.08 -13.15
CA SER A 191 6.00 -4.85 -11.95
C SER A 191 7.21 -5.34 -11.14
N ASN A 192 8.38 -5.38 -11.78
CA ASN A 192 9.64 -5.82 -11.20
C ASN A 192 10.78 -5.15 -11.96
N ILE A 193 11.84 -4.78 -11.24
CA ILE A 193 13.01 -4.08 -11.77
C ILE A 193 13.71 -4.82 -12.93
N TYR A 194 13.70 -6.16 -12.98
CA TYR A 194 14.31 -6.90 -14.11
C TYR A 194 13.69 -6.51 -15.46
N LYS A 195 12.40 -6.16 -15.47
CA LYS A 195 11.71 -5.76 -16.70
C LYS A 195 12.19 -4.40 -17.20
N PHE A 196 12.65 -3.54 -16.31
CA PHE A 196 13.22 -2.25 -16.70
C PHE A 196 14.59 -2.44 -17.36
N TYR A 197 15.44 -3.32 -16.82
CA TYR A 197 16.73 -3.65 -17.43
C TYR A 197 16.60 -4.19 -18.87
N GLU A 198 15.53 -4.95 -19.14
CA GLU A 198 15.24 -5.50 -20.47
C GLU A 198 14.53 -4.49 -21.40
N ASP A 199 14.06 -3.35 -20.87
CA ASP A 199 13.26 -2.40 -21.63
C ASP A 199 14.12 -1.48 -22.50
N TYR A 200 13.53 -1.03 -23.61
CA TYR A 200 14.14 -0.06 -24.51
C TYR A 200 14.58 1.23 -23.80
N ARG A 201 13.85 1.71 -22.78
CA ARG A 201 14.20 2.94 -22.05
C ARG A 201 15.55 2.84 -21.35
N TYR A 202 15.85 1.69 -20.73
CA TYR A 202 17.14 1.44 -20.09
C TYR A 202 18.25 1.40 -21.15
N GLN A 203 18.07 0.61 -22.20
CA GLN A 203 19.04 0.47 -23.29
C GLN A 203 19.29 1.78 -24.04
N ASN A 204 18.24 2.58 -24.24
CA ASN A 204 18.35 3.89 -24.88
C ASN A 204 19.07 4.90 -23.98
N ALA A 205 18.85 4.86 -22.67
CA ALA A 205 19.60 5.70 -21.73
C ALA A 205 21.09 5.32 -21.73
N GLU A 206 21.43 4.03 -21.69
CA GLU A 206 22.82 3.55 -21.79
C GLU A 206 23.52 3.97 -23.09
N LYS A 207 22.79 4.09 -24.20
CA LYS A 207 23.36 4.54 -25.48
C LYS A 207 23.58 6.06 -25.55
N ARG A 208 22.79 6.84 -24.82
CA ARG A 208 22.74 8.30 -24.94
C ARG A 208 23.65 9.03 -23.97
N PHE A 209 24.04 8.38 -22.88
CA PHE A 209 24.75 8.97 -21.75
C PHE A 209 25.99 8.13 -21.45
N GLU A 210 27.13 8.78 -21.19
CA GLU A 210 28.41 8.09 -20.97
C GLU A 210 28.48 7.45 -19.58
N HIS A 211 27.76 8.03 -18.61
CA HIS A 211 27.86 7.65 -17.21
C HIS A 211 26.51 7.22 -16.63
N LEU A 212 26.55 6.15 -15.82
CA LEU A 212 25.42 5.64 -15.05
C LEU A 212 25.80 5.56 -13.57
N HIS A 213 25.13 6.36 -12.75
CA HIS A 213 25.18 6.28 -11.30
C HIS A 213 23.97 5.52 -10.76
N LYS A 214 24.24 4.42 -10.05
CA LYS A 214 23.21 3.66 -9.33
C LYS A 214 23.37 3.91 -7.84
N PHE A 215 22.29 4.29 -7.18
CA PHE A 215 22.26 4.45 -5.73
C PHE A 215 20.95 3.90 -5.15
N ASP A 216 21.05 3.37 -3.93
CA ASP A 216 19.96 2.76 -3.17
C ASP A 216 19.74 3.56 -1.88
N ILE A 217 18.49 3.80 -1.51
CA ILE A 217 18.16 4.51 -0.27
C ILE A 217 18.28 3.54 0.90
N GLN A 218 19.36 3.71 1.67
CA GLN A 218 19.64 2.85 2.81
C GLN A 218 18.46 2.81 3.79
N SER A 219 17.99 1.59 4.06
CA SER A 219 16.91 1.32 5.03
C SER A 219 15.66 2.19 4.77
N CYS A 220 15.32 2.45 3.51
CA CYS A 220 14.28 3.41 3.09
C CYS A 220 13.05 3.45 4.02
N PHE A 221 12.38 2.31 4.24
CA PHE A 221 11.18 2.24 5.08
C PHE A 221 11.41 2.53 6.56
N ASP A 222 12.53 2.06 7.14
CA ASP A 222 12.86 2.31 8.54
C ASP A 222 13.31 3.78 8.76
N SER A 223 13.77 4.46 7.70
CA SER A 223 14.28 5.84 7.75
C SER A 223 13.21 6.92 7.53
N ILE A 224 11.99 6.54 7.11
CA ILE A 224 10.93 7.52 6.81
C ILE A 224 10.37 8.12 8.10
N TYR A 225 10.39 9.45 8.19
CA TYR A 225 9.67 10.21 9.22
C TYR A 225 8.22 10.42 8.80
N THR A 226 7.24 9.94 9.57
CA THR A 226 5.84 9.88 9.11
C THR A 226 5.26 11.26 8.77
N HIS A 227 5.60 12.31 9.52
CA HIS A 227 5.12 13.67 9.23
C HIS A 227 5.62 14.25 7.89
N SER A 228 6.64 13.64 7.28
CA SER A 228 7.13 14.07 5.97
C SER A 228 6.08 13.93 4.86
N ILE A 229 5.07 13.05 5.01
CA ILE A 229 3.96 12.97 4.06
C ILE A 229 3.19 14.28 3.99
N THR A 230 2.89 14.89 5.14
CA THR A 230 2.16 16.15 5.22
C THR A 230 2.97 17.25 4.54
N TRP A 231 4.29 17.27 4.77
CA TRP A 231 5.17 18.23 4.10
C TRP A 231 5.20 18.01 2.58
N ALA A 232 5.31 16.77 2.11
CA ALA A 232 5.35 16.44 0.69
C ALA A 232 4.06 16.88 -0.02
N VAL A 233 2.89 16.59 0.55
CA VAL A 233 1.59 16.95 -0.06
C VAL A 233 1.28 18.44 0.00
N SER A 234 1.88 19.18 0.94
CA SER A 234 1.73 20.63 1.11
C SER A 234 2.79 21.45 0.39
N GLY A 235 3.64 20.84 -0.45
CA GLY A 235 4.65 21.56 -1.25
C GLY A 235 5.96 21.85 -0.52
N GLY A 236 6.13 21.31 0.69
CA GLY A 236 7.35 21.37 1.48
C GLY A 236 7.12 21.74 2.94
N LYS A 237 8.14 21.50 3.77
CA LYS A 237 8.12 21.78 5.20
C LYS A 237 7.88 23.27 5.50
N ASP A 238 8.54 24.15 4.75
CA ASP A 238 8.43 25.59 4.97
C ASP A 238 7.06 26.12 4.54
N GLU A 239 6.56 25.67 3.40
CA GLU A 239 5.22 26.02 2.91
C GLU A 239 4.13 25.52 3.85
N TYR A 240 4.29 24.31 4.39
CA TYR A 240 3.38 23.79 5.41
C TYR A 240 3.37 24.68 6.66
N LYS A 241 4.54 25.04 7.20
CA LYS A 241 4.64 25.88 8.41
C LYS A 241 4.09 27.29 8.21
N LYS A 242 4.22 27.86 7.00
CA LYS A 242 3.70 29.19 6.68
C LYS A 242 2.16 29.20 6.63
N HIS A 243 1.55 28.20 5.99
CA HIS A 243 0.13 28.21 5.67
C HIS A 243 -0.75 27.43 6.67
N PHE A 244 -0.17 26.48 7.41
CA PHE A 244 -0.91 25.64 8.34
C PHE A 244 -0.43 25.86 9.77
N ARG A 245 -1.22 26.64 10.52
CA ARG A 245 -1.06 26.84 11.97
C ARG A 245 -2.12 26.02 12.71
N GLY A 246 -1.80 24.77 13.07
CA GLY A 246 -2.68 23.90 13.89
C GLY A 246 -2.90 22.51 13.29
N LYS A 247 -3.76 21.71 13.94
CA LYS A 247 -4.16 20.39 13.42
C LYS A 247 -5.12 20.58 12.25
N SER A 248 -4.62 20.41 11.02
CA SER A 248 -5.47 20.35 9.84
C SER A 248 -6.00 18.92 9.67
N LYS A 249 -7.26 18.74 9.22
CA LYS A 249 -7.78 17.42 8.82
C LYS A 249 -7.44 17.15 7.35
N SER A 250 -6.18 17.40 6.99
CA SER A 250 -5.70 17.20 5.62
C SER A 250 -5.52 15.72 5.30
N PHE A 251 -5.41 15.41 4.01
CA PHE A 251 -5.04 14.08 3.54
C PHE A 251 -3.71 13.58 4.14
N GLY A 252 -2.70 14.45 4.22
CA GLY A 252 -1.40 14.13 4.80
C GLY A 252 -1.50 13.82 6.30
N ASP A 253 -2.23 14.64 7.05
CA ASP A 253 -2.40 14.47 8.50
C ASP A 253 -3.23 13.22 8.84
N ASP A 254 -4.26 12.93 8.07
CA ASP A 254 -5.05 11.70 8.22
C ASP A 254 -4.16 10.47 7.96
N TRP A 255 -3.33 10.49 6.91
CA TRP A 255 -2.44 9.38 6.59
C TRP A 255 -1.31 9.22 7.63
N ASP A 256 -0.60 10.29 8.00
CA ASP A 256 0.40 10.29 9.07
C ASP A 256 -0.17 9.68 10.36
N GLY A 257 -1.38 10.11 10.74
CA GLY A 257 -2.06 9.59 11.92
C GLY A 257 -2.24 8.07 11.86
N ILE A 258 -2.69 7.52 10.72
CA ILE A 258 -2.85 6.07 10.56
C ILE A 258 -1.50 5.36 10.65
N MET A 259 -0.47 5.86 9.94
CA MET A 259 0.87 5.27 9.91
C MET A 259 1.50 5.17 11.29
N ARG A 260 1.32 6.20 12.11
CA ARG A 260 1.78 6.20 13.51
C ARG A 260 1.00 5.18 14.34
N ARG A 261 -0.33 5.21 14.30
CA ARG A 261 -1.17 4.35 15.16
C ARG A 261 -1.07 2.86 14.82
N MET A 262 -0.82 2.53 13.55
CA MET A 262 -0.56 1.14 13.14
C MET A 262 0.83 0.64 13.52
N ASN A 263 1.73 1.54 13.93
CA ASN A 263 3.09 1.26 14.37
C ASN A 263 3.30 1.71 15.84
N TYR A 264 2.31 1.48 16.71
CA TYR A 264 2.41 1.80 18.13
C TYR A 264 2.78 3.27 18.46
N ASN A 265 2.26 4.22 17.67
CA ASN A 265 2.52 5.66 17.74
C ASN A 265 3.96 6.09 17.41
N GLU A 266 4.78 5.21 16.86
CA GLU A 266 6.11 5.58 16.36
C GLU A 266 6.02 6.57 15.20
N THR A 267 6.93 7.54 15.19
CA THR A 267 7.04 8.56 14.13
C THR A 267 8.21 8.32 13.18
N ASN A 268 9.14 7.46 13.58
CA ASN A 268 10.31 7.08 12.81
C ASN A 268 10.16 5.65 12.30
N GLY A 269 10.26 5.50 10.99
CA GLY A 269 10.05 4.24 10.31
C GLY A 269 8.57 3.92 10.10
N ILE A 270 8.32 3.23 9.00
CA ILE A 270 6.98 2.77 8.63
C ILE A 270 6.93 1.25 8.53
N VAL A 271 5.73 0.70 8.74
CA VAL A 271 5.50 -0.74 8.70
C VAL A 271 5.85 -1.31 7.32
N ILE A 272 6.64 -2.39 7.28
CA ILE A 272 7.04 -3.05 6.03
C ILE A 272 6.13 -4.26 5.76
N GLY A 273 5.58 -4.33 4.55
CA GLY A 273 4.70 -5.42 4.11
C GLY A 273 3.45 -4.89 3.40
N PRO A 274 2.64 -4.04 4.06
CA PRO A 274 1.50 -3.38 3.43
C PRO A 274 1.90 -2.49 2.25
N GLU A 275 1.17 -2.61 1.16
CA GLU A 275 1.24 -1.74 -0.01
C GLU A 275 0.83 -0.32 0.37
N PHE A 276 -0.07 -0.15 1.32
CA PHE A 276 -0.38 1.14 1.94
C PHE A 276 0.89 1.91 2.37
N SER A 277 1.85 1.23 3.00
CA SER A 277 3.12 1.83 3.42
C SER A 277 4.08 2.07 2.25
N ARG A 278 4.02 1.26 1.19
CA ARG A 278 4.78 1.51 -0.06
C ARG A 278 4.28 2.74 -0.80
N ILE A 279 2.96 2.90 -0.93
CA ILE A 279 2.36 4.06 -1.58
C ILE A 279 2.66 5.34 -0.77
N PHE A 280 2.63 5.25 0.56
CA PHE A 280 3.05 6.34 1.44
C PHE A 280 4.48 6.81 1.14
N ALA A 281 5.43 5.87 1.07
CA ALA A 281 6.81 6.17 0.71
C ALA A 281 6.91 6.76 -0.72
N GLU A 282 6.17 6.20 -1.67
CA GLU A 282 6.17 6.64 -3.06
C GLU A 282 5.77 8.12 -3.21
N ILE A 283 4.76 8.60 -2.48
CA ILE A 283 4.36 10.02 -2.51
C ILE A 283 5.51 10.93 -2.01
N ILE A 284 6.18 10.53 -0.93
CA ILE A 284 7.31 11.28 -0.38
C ILE A 284 8.46 11.31 -1.38
N LEU A 285 8.79 10.17 -1.98
CA LEU A 285 9.88 10.05 -2.94
C LEU A 285 9.59 10.83 -4.24
N GLN A 286 8.36 10.81 -4.78
CA GLN A 286 8.02 11.64 -5.94
C GLN A 286 8.11 13.13 -5.66
N TYR A 287 7.79 13.57 -4.44
CA TYR A 287 8.02 14.96 -4.05
C TYR A 287 9.52 15.31 -4.07
N ILE A 288 10.39 14.40 -3.59
CA ILE A 288 11.84 14.56 -3.66
C ILE A 288 12.31 14.58 -5.13
N ASP A 289 11.85 13.64 -5.95
CA ASP A 289 12.17 13.55 -7.39
C ASP A 289 11.85 14.86 -8.11
N LYS A 290 10.65 15.42 -7.85
CA LYS A 290 10.23 16.72 -8.40
C LYS A 290 11.15 17.86 -7.97
N LYS A 291 11.59 17.88 -6.70
CA LYS A 291 12.54 18.89 -6.21
C LYS A 291 13.91 18.73 -6.86
N VAL A 292 14.41 17.51 -7.00
CA VAL A 292 15.67 17.24 -7.71
C VAL A 292 15.59 17.70 -9.17
N LYS A 293 14.50 17.35 -9.88
CA LYS A 293 14.27 17.80 -11.25
C LYS A 293 14.25 19.33 -11.37
N GLN A 294 13.59 20.02 -10.43
CA GLN A 294 13.55 21.48 -10.41
C GLN A 294 14.94 22.09 -10.15
N THR A 295 15.67 21.61 -9.16
CA THR A 295 17.03 22.09 -8.85
C THR A 295 17.98 21.91 -10.04
N LEU A 296 17.90 20.77 -10.74
CA LEU A 296 18.69 20.52 -11.95
C LEU A 296 18.29 21.47 -13.08
N LEU A 297 16.99 21.72 -13.27
CA LEU A 297 16.50 22.65 -14.27
C LEU A 297 16.97 24.08 -13.99
N ASP A 298 16.93 24.53 -12.73
CA ASP A 298 17.39 25.84 -12.30
C ASP A 298 18.91 26.01 -12.52
N ALA A 299 19.66 24.91 -12.44
CA ALA A 299 21.08 24.86 -12.79
C ALA A 299 21.36 24.71 -14.30
N GLY A 300 20.32 24.71 -15.14
CA GLY A 300 20.43 24.62 -16.61
C GLY A 300 20.41 23.19 -17.18
N TYR A 301 20.29 22.16 -16.34
CA TYR A 301 20.26 20.76 -16.79
C TYR A 301 18.83 20.29 -17.04
N LYS A 302 18.56 19.87 -18.28
CA LYS A 302 17.24 19.37 -18.70
C LYS A 302 17.19 17.84 -18.75
N ASN A 303 16.11 17.28 -18.20
CA ASN A 303 15.81 15.84 -18.27
C ASN A 303 15.65 15.41 -19.74
N ASN A 304 16.14 14.22 -20.08
CA ASN A 304 16.23 13.66 -21.42
C ASN A 304 17.08 14.47 -22.41
N GLU A 305 17.86 15.47 -21.97
CA GLU A 305 18.86 16.15 -22.80
C GLU A 305 20.25 15.98 -22.18
N HIS A 306 20.40 16.38 -20.92
CA HIS A 306 21.67 16.37 -20.19
C HIS A 306 21.77 15.18 -19.23
N TYR A 307 20.63 14.70 -18.75
CA TYR A 307 20.54 13.53 -17.88
C TYR A 307 19.23 12.77 -18.12
N SER A 308 19.14 11.55 -17.61
CA SER A 308 17.89 10.80 -17.48
C SER A 308 17.86 10.09 -16.14
N CYS A 309 16.77 10.23 -15.39
CA CYS A 309 16.63 9.61 -14.07
C CYS A 309 15.45 8.64 -14.06
N TYR A 310 15.64 7.50 -13.39
CA TYR A 310 14.61 6.49 -13.17
C TYR A 310 14.70 5.97 -11.75
N ARG A 311 13.57 5.78 -11.07
CA ARG A 311 13.51 5.25 -9.71
C ARG A 311 12.52 4.09 -9.63
N TYR A 312 12.96 2.96 -9.10
CA TYR A 312 12.09 1.83 -8.78
C TYR A 312 12.10 1.61 -7.27
N VAL A 313 11.04 2.05 -6.59
CA VAL A 313 10.98 2.06 -5.12
C VAL A 313 12.16 2.87 -4.56
N ASP A 314 13.17 2.22 -3.97
CA ASP A 314 14.38 2.78 -3.37
C ASP A 314 15.61 2.77 -4.30
N ASP A 315 15.56 1.98 -5.39
CA ASP A 315 16.64 1.92 -6.39
C ASP A 315 16.56 3.10 -7.37
N VAL A 316 17.61 3.91 -7.48
CA VAL A 316 17.71 5.05 -8.41
C VAL A 316 18.80 4.81 -9.46
N PHE A 317 18.47 5.14 -10.71
CA PHE A 317 19.32 5.05 -11.89
C PHE A 317 19.43 6.43 -12.51
N PHE A 318 20.60 7.05 -12.38
CA PHE A 318 20.88 8.38 -12.91
C PHE A 318 21.91 8.31 -14.03
N TYR A 319 21.47 8.60 -15.24
CA TYR A 319 22.29 8.65 -16.43
C TYR A 319 22.66 10.09 -16.74
N CYS A 320 23.91 10.38 -17.04
CA CYS A 320 24.37 11.72 -17.42
C CYS A 320 25.47 11.66 -18.48
N ILE A 321 25.64 12.81 -19.17
CA ILE A 321 26.75 13.02 -20.11
C ILE A 321 28.07 12.79 -19.39
#